data_AF-A0A934EVU9-F1
#
_entry.id   AF-A0A934EVU9-F1
#
_cell.length_a   1.000
_cell.length_b   1.000
_cell.length_c   1.000
_cell.angle_alpha   90.00
_cell.angle_beta   90.00
_cell.angle_gamma   90.00
#
_symmetry.space_group_name_H-M   'P 1'
#
loop_
_entity.id
_entity.type
_entity.pdbx_description
1 polymer ?
#
loop_
_entity_poly.entity_id
_entity_poly.type
_entity_poly.pdbx_seq_one_letter_code
_entity_poly.pdbx_strand_id
1 'polypeptide(L)'
;MNYLLAVLLLWPILAFARVGPDLSAGTGVEYFTQLRLDYSKNPKTEFYPVWRVAPEHGDLVKAYRAGETDRVIEIADSWLKKCPIDADTHLRVAMCFKEKGNLPSYTYHLSIFYGLLRSIAASGDGLTPETAFKVVSIHEEYSLIQEIGANLEKQSLVTGPCDKMEISRKNGKVKMTLYFNVSIPMAFTESKLKSGK
;
A
#
# COMPACT_ATOMS: atom_id res chain seq x y z
N MET A 1 -64.17 -16.63 -5.28
CA MET A 1 -64.27 -15.47 -4.36
C MET A 1 -63.12 -15.61 -3.36
N ASN A 2 -61.86 -15.42 -3.78
CA ASN A 2 -61.12 -14.15 -3.99
C ASN A 2 -61.11 -13.25 -2.75
N TYR A 3 -60.12 -13.43 -1.87
CA TYR A 3 -59.22 -12.41 -1.31
C TYR A 3 -58.01 -13.15 -0.72
N LEU A 4 -56.77 -12.68 -0.73
CA LEU A 4 -56.00 -11.83 -1.64
C LEU A 4 -54.55 -12.09 -1.18
N LEU A 5 -53.71 -12.49 -2.12
CA LEU A 5 -52.25 -12.62 -2.13
C LEU A 5 -51.45 -12.30 -0.85
N ALA A 6 -50.69 -13.31 -0.43
CA ALA A 6 -49.41 -13.16 0.24
C ALA A 6 -48.41 -12.40 -0.66
N VAL A 7 -47.85 -11.31 -0.14
CA VAL A 7 -46.57 -10.76 -0.62
C VAL A 7 -45.76 -10.34 0.61
N LEU A 8 -44.99 -11.28 1.14
CA LEU A 8 -43.83 -10.98 1.97
C LEU A 8 -42.85 -10.22 1.09
N LEU A 9 -42.80 -8.89 1.21
CA LEU A 9 -41.77 -8.04 0.62
C LEU A 9 -40.46 -8.24 1.38
N LEU A 10 -39.84 -9.40 1.17
CA LEU A 10 -38.43 -9.66 1.41
C LEU A 10 -37.73 -9.62 0.05
N TRP A 11 -37.36 -8.42 -0.41
CA TRP A 11 -36.16 -8.22 -1.23
C TRP A 11 -35.90 -6.73 -1.57
N PRO A 12 -34.64 -6.29 -1.69
CA PRO A 12 -33.42 -6.86 -1.12
C PRO A 12 -32.57 -5.84 -0.34
N ILE A 13 -31.99 -6.30 0.77
CA ILE A 13 -30.70 -5.81 1.25
C ILE A 13 -29.66 -6.32 0.23
N LEU A 14 -29.58 -5.71 -0.95
CA LEU A 14 -28.54 -5.93 -1.95
C LEU A 14 -28.04 -4.58 -2.44
N ALA A 15 -27.35 -3.86 -1.56
CA ALA A 15 -26.50 -2.74 -1.94
C ALA A 15 -25.13 -2.79 -1.25
N PHE A 16 -24.65 -3.98 -0.87
CA PHE A 16 -23.30 -4.20 -0.33
C PHE A 16 -22.45 -5.14 -1.20
N ALA A 17 -22.64 -5.08 -2.52
CA ALA A 17 -21.80 -5.81 -3.46
C ALA A 17 -21.47 -4.96 -4.69
N ARG A 18 -20.85 -3.80 -4.47
CA ARG A 18 -20.10 -3.10 -5.51
C ARG A 18 -18.86 -2.51 -4.88
N VAL A 19 -17.87 -3.36 -4.63
CA VAL A 19 -16.44 -3.19 -4.96
C VAL A 19 -15.72 -4.41 -4.35
N GLY A 20 -15.55 -5.42 -5.18
CA GLY A 20 -14.36 -6.25 -5.17
C GLY A 20 -14.01 -6.42 -6.63
N PRO A 21 -12.86 -5.94 -7.12
CA PRO A 21 -12.38 -6.35 -8.42
C PRO A 21 -12.33 -7.86 -8.47
N ASP A 22 -12.59 -8.35 -9.67
CA ASP A 22 -12.26 -9.69 -10.07
C ASP A 22 -10.81 -10.01 -9.67
N LEU A 23 -10.63 -10.96 -8.74
CA LEU A 23 -9.32 -11.48 -8.36
C LEU A 23 -8.60 -12.15 -9.54
N SER A 24 -9.25 -12.30 -10.71
CA SER A 24 -8.67 -12.85 -11.93
C SER A 24 -7.63 -11.94 -12.62
N ALA A 25 -7.58 -10.64 -12.30
CA ALA A 25 -6.62 -9.72 -12.92
C ALA A 25 -5.15 -10.04 -12.57
N GLY A 26 -4.93 -10.95 -11.62
CA GLY A 26 -3.64 -11.41 -11.14
C GLY A 26 -3.47 -11.09 -9.66
N THR A 27 -3.07 -12.08 -8.87
CA THR A 27 -2.79 -11.93 -7.42
C THR A 27 -1.35 -12.34 -7.06
N GLY A 28 -0.56 -12.69 -8.08
CA GLY A 28 0.82 -13.15 -7.94
C GLY A 28 1.83 -12.01 -7.89
N VAL A 29 3.08 -12.38 -7.57
CA VAL A 29 4.24 -11.47 -7.52
C VAL A 29 4.39 -10.67 -8.81
N GLU A 30 4.23 -11.30 -9.97
CA GLU A 30 4.39 -10.66 -11.28
C GLU A 30 3.40 -9.51 -11.49
N TYR A 31 2.11 -9.74 -11.17
CA TYR A 31 1.07 -8.71 -11.27
C TYR A 31 1.41 -7.48 -10.43
N PHE A 32 1.73 -7.67 -9.15
CA PHE A 32 2.04 -6.55 -8.25
C PHE A 32 3.38 -5.88 -8.59
N THR A 33 4.34 -6.63 -9.14
CA THR A 33 5.58 -6.05 -9.67
C THR A 33 5.26 -5.11 -10.84
N GLN A 34 4.44 -5.57 -11.79
CA GLN A 34 4.03 -4.78 -12.94
C GLN A 34 3.23 -3.54 -12.52
N LEU A 35 2.26 -3.70 -11.62
CA LEU A 35 1.47 -2.59 -11.08
C LEU A 35 2.34 -1.47 -10.49
N ARG A 36 3.35 -1.83 -9.68
CA ARG A 36 4.28 -0.87 -9.07
C ARG A 36 5.15 -0.16 -10.11
N LEU A 37 5.69 -0.90 -11.07
CA LEU A 37 6.55 -0.35 -12.12
C LEU A 37 5.76 0.53 -13.10
N ASP A 38 4.52 0.18 -13.42
CA ASP A 38 3.66 0.98 -14.27
C ASP A 38 3.24 2.27 -13.58
N TYR A 39 2.88 2.19 -12.30
CA TYR A 39 2.58 3.36 -11.50
C TYR A 39 3.74 4.36 -11.47
N SER A 40 4.98 3.89 -11.37
CA SER A 40 6.16 4.76 -11.33
C SER A 40 6.51 5.40 -12.69
N LYS A 41 5.96 4.90 -13.79
CA LYS A 41 6.26 5.35 -15.16
C LYS A 41 5.08 6.09 -15.81
N ASN A 42 3.89 6.00 -15.24
CA ASN A 42 2.68 6.48 -15.88
C ASN A 42 2.66 8.02 -15.90
N PRO A 43 2.73 8.67 -17.08
CA PRO A 43 2.76 10.12 -17.19
C PRO A 43 1.41 10.77 -16.88
N LYS A 44 0.32 10.00 -16.83
CA LYS A 44 -1.04 10.47 -16.53
C LYS A 44 -1.37 10.45 -15.05
N THR A 45 -0.64 9.68 -14.25
CA THR A 45 -0.76 9.70 -12.79
C THR A 45 0.32 10.62 -12.23
N GLU A 46 -0.05 11.46 -11.26
CA GLU A 46 0.96 12.13 -10.45
C GLU A 46 1.65 11.03 -9.62
N PHE A 47 2.84 10.64 -10.04
CA PHE A 47 3.63 9.66 -9.31
C PHE A 47 4.07 10.29 -7.97
N TYR A 48 3.67 9.66 -6.86
CA TYR A 48 4.02 10.09 -5.51
C TYR A 48 5.16 9.20 -4.96
N PRO A 49 6.45 9.55 -5.13
CA PRO A 49 7.54 8.80 -4.50
C PRO A 49 7.53 8.94 -2.98
N VAL A 50 6.88 9.99 -2.47
CA VAL A 50 6.71 10.31 -1.05
C VAL A 50 5.26 10.70 -0.79
N TRP A 51 4.32 9.75 -0.90
CA TRP A 51 2.90 10.02 -0.69
C TRP A 51 2.50 10.59 0.68
N ARG A 52 3.32 10.46 1.74
CA ARG A 52 3.01 11.06 3.04
C ARG A 52 2.92 12.60 3.02
N VAL A 53 3.43 13.26 1.99
CA VAL A 53 3.31 14.72 1.85
C VAL A 53 1.98 15.15 1.23
N ALA A 54 1.19 14.22 0.69
CA ALA A 54 -0.13 14.53 0.14
C ALA A 54 -1.12 14.86 1.30
N PRO A 55 -1.81 16.02 1.26
CA PRO A 55 -2.76 16.39 2.32
C PRO A 55 -3.85 15.35 2.59
N GLU A 56 -4.38 14.75 1.52
CA GLU A 56 -5.41 13.70 1.57
C GLU A 56 -4.94 12.47 2.37
N HIS A 57 -3.67 12.06 2.19
CA HIS A 57 -3.08 10.97 2.96
C HIS A 57 -2.92 11.36 4.44
N GLY A 58 -2.57 12.61 4.74
CA GLY A 58 -2.52 13.12 6.10
C GLY A 58 -3.87 13.04 6.83
N ASP A 59 -4.95 13.42 6.14
CA ASP A 59 -6.31 13.37 6.71
C ASP A 59 -6.83 11.94 6.87
N LEU A 60 -6.49 11.03 5.95
CA LEU A 60 -6.75 9.59 6.10
C LEU A 60 -6.13 9.04 7.38
N VAL A 61 -4.86 9.37 7.64
CA VAL A 61 -4.15 8.89 8.85
C VAL A 61 -4.77 9.47 10.13
N LYS A 62 -5.22 10.73 10.12
CA LYS A 62 -5.92 11.33 11.26
C LYS A 62 -7.24 10.62 11.54
N ALA A 63 -8.07 10.42 10.51
CA ALA A 63 -9.35 9.72 10.63
C ALA A 63 -9.16 8.29 11.17
N TYR A 64 -8.14 7.57 10.68
CA TYR A 64 -7.83 6.23 11.16
C TYR A 64 -7.42 6.22 12.64
N ARG A 65 -6.61 7.19 13.08
CA ARG A 65 -6.23 7.33 14.50
C ARG A 65 -7.41 7.71 15.40
N ALA A 66 -8.41 8.40 14.86
CA ALA A 66 -9.63 8.77 15.57
C ALA A 66 -10.68 7.64 15.61
N GLY A 67 -10.46 6.52 14.92
CA GLY A 67 -11.43 5.43 14.80
C GLY A 67 -12.61 5.76 13.89
N GLU A 68 -12.48 6.76 13.02
CA GLU A 68 -13.54 7.21 12.11
C GLU A 68 -13.59 6.30 10.86
N THR A 69 -14.00 5.05 11.07
CA THR A 69 -13.92 3.97 10.07
C THR A 69 -14.59 4.32 8.73
N ASP A 70 -15.77 4.94 8.74
CA ASP A 70 -16.45 5.34 7.50
C ASP A 70 -15.70 6.46 6.76
N ARG A 71 -15.13 7.41 7.51
CA ARG A 71 -14.34 8.50 6.95
C ARG A 71 -13.03 8.00 6.32
N VAL A 72 -12.38 7.02 6.94
CA VAL A 72 -11.19 6.37 6.37
C VAL A 72 -11.51 5.75 5.01
N ILE A 73 -12.61 4.98 4.92
CA ILE A 73 -13.01 4.31 3.68
C ILE A 73 -13.31 5.33 2.58
N GLU A 74 -14.01 6.42 2.90
CA GLU A 74 -14.33 7.49 1.95
C GLU A 74 -13.08 8.18 1.40
N ILE A 75 -12.16 8.62 2.26
CA ILE A 75 -10.91 9.27 1.83
C ILE A 75 -10.06 8.29 1.04
N ALA A 76 -9.96 7.03 1.48
CA ALA A 76 -9.16 6.01 0.85
C ALA A 76 -9.63 5.67 -0.58
N ASP A 77 -10.93 5.65 -0.85
CA ASP A 77 -11.45 5.40 -2.20
C ASP A 77 -10.93 6.44 -3.20
N SER A 78 -10.91 7.71 -2.80
CA SER A 78 -10.35 8.79 -3.63
C SER A 78 -8.83 8.71 -3.76
N TRP A 79 -8.14 8.41 -2.65
CA TRP A 79 -6.70 8.31 -2.60
C TRP A 79 -6.14 7.13 -3.42
N LEU A 80 -6.69 5.93 -3.25
CA LEU A 80 -6.20 4.72 -3.91
C LEU A 80 -6.46 4.72 -5.43
N LYS A 81 -7.43 5.51 -5.92
CA LYS A 81 -7.56 5.78 -7.36
C LYS A 81 -6.37 6.55 -7.94
N LYS A 82 -5.70 7.37 -7.12
CA LYS A 82 -4.51 8.14 -7.49
C LYS A 82 -3.22 7.40 -7.18
N CYS A 83 -3.16 6.69 -6.05
CA CYS A 83 -1.99 5.95 -5.59
C CYS A 83 -2.38 4.50 -5.21
N PRO A 84 -2.59 3.62 -6.22
CA PRO A 84 -3.06 2.25 -5.98
C PRO A 84 -2.02 1.34 -5.31
N ILE A 85 -0.78 1.82 -5.17
CA ILE A 85 0.34 1.05 -4.58
C ILE A 85 0.63 1.43 -3.12
N ASP A 86 -0.21 2.28 -2.51
CA ASP A 86 -0.07 2.63 -1.09
C ASP A 86 -0.55 1.47 -0.20
N ALA A 87 0.38 0.55 0.07
CA ALA A 87 0.18 -0.61 0.92
C ALA A 87 -0.37 -0.23 2.32
N ASP A 88 0.15 0.84 2.93
CA ASP A 88 -0.26 1.28 4.26
C ASP A 88 -1.74 1.68 4.30
N THR A 89 -2.24 2.34 3.24
CA THR A 89 -3.66 2.68 3.11
C THR A 89 -4.51 1.43 2.87
N HIS A 90 -4.08 0.51 2.01
CA HIS A 90 -4.78 -0.78 1.84
C HIS A 90 -4.95 -1.52 3.17
N LEU A 91 -3.90 -1.58 3.99
CA LEU A 91 -3.97 -2.22 5.30
C LEU A 91 -4.98 -1.53 6.24
N ARG A 92 -5.02 -0.19 6.28
CA ARG A 92 -5.97 0.57 7.11
C ARG A 92 -7.41 0.31 6.70
N VAL A 93 -7.69 0.37 5.40
CA VAL A 93 -9.03 0.09 4.86
C VAL A 93 -9.44 -1.34 5.15
N ALA A 94 -8.51 -2.30 5.04
CA ALA A 94 -8.77 -3.67 5.43
C ALA A 94 -9.20 -3.75 6.91
N MET A 95 -8.47 -3.11 7.83
CA MET A 95 -8.84 -3.12 9.26
C MET A 95 -10.20 -2.46 9.53
N CYS A 96 -10.51 -1.37 8.84
CA CYS A 96 -11.83 -0.73 8.89
C CYS A 96 -12.95 -1.69 8.43
N PHE A 97 -12.77 -2.40 7.31
CA PHE A 97 -13.76 -3.37 6.86
C PHE A 97 -13.88 -4.59 7.76
N LYS A 98 -12.77 -5.02 8.38
CA LYS A 98 -12.77 -6.09 9.40
C LYS A 98 -13.64 -5.70 10.60
N GLU A 99 -13.50 -4.48 11.10
CA GLU A 99 -14.31 -3.95 12.20
C GLU A 99 -15.81 -3.93 11.86
N LYS A 100 -16.15 -3.56 10.62
CA LYS A 100 -17.54 -3.56 10.13
C LYS A 100 -18.09 -4.96 9.80
N GLY A 101 -17.30 -6.03 9.96
CA GLY A 101 -17.69 -7.40 9.59
C GLY A 101 -17.77 -7.67 8.08
N ASN A 102 -17.29 -6.76 7.23
CA ASN A 102 -17.26 -6.93 5.78
C ASN A 102 -16.00 -7.71 5.36
N LEU A 103 -16.06 -9.04 5.52
CA LEU A 103 -14.95 -9.94 5.19
C LEU A 103 -14.52 -9.93 3.71
N PRO A 104 -15.43 -9.82 2.72
CA PRO A 104 -15.03 -9.69 1.32
C PRO A 104 -14.12 -8.48 1.07
N SER A 105 -14.52 -7.28 1.52
CA SER A 105 -13.71 -6.07 1.32
C SER A 105 -12.43 -6.09 2.17
N TYR A 106 -12.49 -6.64 3.39
CA TYR A 106 -11.29 -6.89 4.20
C TYR A 106 -10.26 -7.74 3.43
N THR A 107 -10.68 -8.87 2.89
CA THR A 107 -9.81 -9.82 2.18
C THR A 107 -9.24 -9.21 0.92
N TYR A 108 -10.04 -8.43 0.19
CA TYR A 108 -9.61 -7.72 -1.01
C TYR A 108 -8.48 -6.73 -0.73
N HIS A 109 -8.64 -5.83 0.25
CA HIS A 109 -7.58 -4.87 0.55
C HIS A 109 -6.34 -5.53 1.17
N LEU A 110 -6.54 -6.57 1.99
CA LEU A 110 -5.44 -7.32 2.59
C LEU A 110 -4.63 -8.11 1.55
N SER A 111 -5.28 -8.65 0.52
CA SER A 111 -4.58 -9.37 -0.55
C SER A 111 -3.70 -8.42 -1.38
N ILE A 112 -4.16 -7.19 -1.63
CA ILE A 112 -3.35 -6.17 -2.28
C ILE A 112 -2.16 -5.76 -1.42
N PHE A 113 -2.39 -5.47 -0.14
CA PHE A 113 -1.31 -5.15 0.81
C PHE A 113 -0.18 -6.19 0.75
N TYR A 114 -0.53 -7.47 0.94
CA TYR A 114 0.46 -8.55 0.89
C TYR A 114 1.01 -8.82 -0.50
N GLY A 115 0.25 -8.54 -1.55
CA GLY A 115 0.70 -8.64 -2.93
C GLY A 115 1.83 -7.65 -3.23
N LEU A 116 1.62 -6.38 -2.85
CA LEU A 116 2.61 -5.32 -2.97
C LEU A 116 3.88 -5.67 -2.18
N LEU A 117 3.77 -6.05 -0.90
CA LEU A 117 4.94 -6.42 -0.10
C LEU A 117 5.68 -7.64 -0.64
N ARG A 118 4.96 -8.67 -1.09
CA ARG A 118 5.58 -9.85 -1.72
C ARG A 118 6.32 -9.51 -3.00
N SER A 119 5.82 -8.57 -3.80
CA SER A 119 6.54 -8.11 -4.99
C SER A 119 7.85 -7.40 -4.67
N ILE A 120 7.92 -6.66 -3.54
CA ILE A 120 9.17 -6.05 -3.05
C ILE A 120 10.12 -7.17 -2.62
N ALA A 121 9.65 -8.06 -1.75
CA ALA A 121 10.46 -9.13 -1.18
C ALA A 121 10.94 -10.16 -2.21
N ALA A 122 10.28 -10.28 -3.37
CA ALA A 122 10.70 -11.17 -4.45
C ALA A 122 11.81 -10.58 -5.34
N SER A 123 12.13 -9.29 -5.20
CA SER A 123 13.11 -8.62 -6.06
C SER A 123 14.57 -8.85 -5.67
N GLY A 124 14.81 -9.38 -4.48
CA GLY A 124 16.12 -9.61 -3.85
C GLY A 124 15.95 -10.06 -2.40
N ASP A 125 17.03 -10.27 -1.66
CA ASP A 125 16.98 -10.60 -0.22
C ASP A 125 17.27 -9.40 0.70
N GLY A 126 17.72 -8.28 0.14
CA GLY A 126 18.04 -7.06 0.85
C GLY A 126 19.28 -7.13 1.73
N LEU A 127 20.11 -8.18 1.64
CA LEU A 127 21.27 -8.38 2.53
C LEU A 127 22.54 -7.69 2.03
N THR A 128 22.65 -7.41 0.73
CA THR A 128 23.73 -6.63 0.12
C THR A 128 23.17 -5.61 -0.88
N PRO A 129 23.96 -4.61 -1.32
CA PRO A 129 23.55 -3.70 -2.39
C PRO A 129 23.15 -4.42 -3.69
N GLU A 130 23.80 -5.53 -4.03
CA GLU A 130 23.56 -6.30 -5.26
C GLU A 130 22.23 -7.05 -5.22
N THR A 131 21.81 -7.48 -4.03
CA THR A 131 20.53 -8.17 -3.78
C THR A 131 19.50 -7.27 -3.11
N ALA A 132 19.71 -5.95 -3.16
CA ALA A 132 18.85 -4.96 -2.52
C ALA A 132 17.38 -5.09 -2.99
N PHE A 133 16.44 -4.89 -2.07
CA PHE A 133 15.03 -4.84 -2.41
C PHE A 133 14.76 -3.66 -3.35
N LYS A 134 14.11 -3.90 -4.48
CA LYS A 134 13.77 -2.86 -5.45
C LYS A 134 12.49 -2.16 -5.03
N VAL A 135 12.58 -0.85 -4.81
CA VAL A 135 11.45 0.00 -4.46
C VAL A 135 11.18 1.03 -5.54
N VAL A 136 9.90 1.33 -5.75
CA VAL A 136 9.47 2.42 -6.62
C VAL A 136 9.17 3.67 -5.82
N SER A 137 8.97 3.59 -4.50
CA SER A 137 8.78 4.74 -3.62
C SER A 137 9.57 4.56 -2.32
N ILE A 138 9.80 5.67 -1.60
CA ILE A 138 10.47 5.62 -0.28
C ILE A 138 9.57 4.88 0.73
N HIS A 139 8.25 5.01 0.62
CA HIS A 139 7.33 4.40 1.57
C HIS A 139 7.30 2.87 1.52
N GLU A 140 7.62 2.26 0.38
CA GLU A 140 7.74 0.80 0.28
C GLU A 140 8.83 0.23 1.19
N GLU A 141 9.92 0.98 1.41
CA GLU A 141 11.00 0.60 2.34
C GLU A 141 10.45 0.51 3.77
N TYR A 142 9.73 1.54 4.19
CA TYR A 142 9.13 1.63 5.52
C TYR A 142 7.99 0.63 5.71
N SER A 143 7.16 0.37 4.70
CA SER A 143 6.08 -0.61 4.79
C SER A 143 6.66 -2.03 4.98
N LEU A 144 7.73 -2.38 4.27
CA LEU A 144 8.39 -3.67 4.44
C LEU A 144 9.02 -3.83 5.84
N ILE A 145 9.73 -2.80 6.32
CA ILE A 145 10.35 -2.79 7.67
C ILE A 145 9.29 -2.93 8.77
N GLN A 146 8.18 -2.21 8.65
CA GLN A 146 7.08 -2.29 9.61
C GLN A 146 6.40 -3.66 9.59
N GLU A 147 6.17 -4.25 8.41
CA GLU A 147 5.53 -5.58 8.31
C GLU A 147 6.37 -6.69 8.97
N ILE A 148 7.69 -6.64 8.83
CA ILE A 148 8.55 -7.59 9.55
C ILE A 148 8.65 -7.28 11.05
N GLY A 149 7.95 -6.25 11.56
CA GLY A 149 7.94 -5.88 12.97
C GLY A 149 9.30 -5.35 13.43
N ALA A 150 9.97 -4.57 12.58
CA ALA A 150 11.23 -3.93 12.87
C ALA A 150 11.08 -2.41 13.02
N ASN A 151 12.01 -1.81 13.74
CA ASN A 151 12.17 -0.37 13.86
C ASN A 151 13.41 0.06 13.09
N LEU A 152 13.35 1.22 12.44
CA LEU A 152 14.50 1.86 11.82
C LEU A 152 15.37 2.51 12.90
N GLU A 153 16.65 2.15 12.94
CA GLU A 153 17.62 2.73 13.87
C GLU A 153 18.47 3.78 13.17
N LYS A 154 18.88 3.50 11.93
CA LYS A 154 19.72 4.38 11.14
C LYS A 154 19.50 4.15 9.65
N GLN A 155 19.53 5.24 8.88
CA GLN A 155 19.48 5.23 7.42
C GLN A 155 20.69 5.98 6.86
N SER A 156 21.25 5.49 5.77
CA SER A 156 22.32 6.15 5.02
C SER A 156 22.28 5.74 3.56
N LEU A 157 22.51 6.69 2.65
CA LEU A 157 22.71 6.40 1.24
C LEU A 157 24.12 5.84 1.01
N VAL A 158 24.25 4.74 0.28
CA VAL A 158 25.52 4.09 -0.05
C VAL A 158 25.78 4.07 -1.57
N THR A 159 26.92 3.52 -1.99
CA THR A 159 27.34 3.48 -3.40
C THR A 159 26.43 2.59 -4.24
N GLY A 160 26.06 3.06 -5.44
CA GLY A 160 24.98 2.48 -6.24
C GLY A 160 23.64 2.83 -5.59
N PRO A 161 22.69 3.49 -6.28
CA PRO A 161 21.52 4.20 -5.71
C PRO A 161 20.72 3.33 -4.73
N CYS A 162 21.18 3.29 -3.49
CA CYS A 162 20.80 2.28 -2.52
C CYS A 162 20.82 2.87 -1.11
N ASP A 163 19.69 2.73 -0.44
CA ASP A 163 19.56 3.07 0.96
C ASP A 163 19.93 1.85 1.80
N LYS A 164 20.90 2.07 2.68
CA LYS A 164 21.25 1.13 3.76
C LYS A 164 20.45 1.52 5.00
N MET A 165 19.63 0.60 5.47
CA MET A 165 18.82 0.76 6.68
C MET A 165 19.24 -0.25 7.74
N GLU A 166 19.77 0.26 8.85
CA GLU A 166 20.03 -0.53 10.04
C GLU A 166 18.74 -0.56 10.87
N ILE A 167 18.23 -1.76 11.11
CA ILE A 167 16.94 -1.98 11.76
C ILE A 167 17.08 -2.89 12.96
N SER A 168 16.14 -2.78 13.90
CA SER A 168 16.07 -3.63 15.08
C SER A 168 14.70 -4.28 15.28
N ARG A 169 14.68 -5.46 15.88
CA ARG A 169 13.47 -6.20 16.26
C ARG A 169 13.57 -6.65 17.71
N LYS A 170 12.41 -7.00 18.30
CA LYS A 170 12.30 -7.50 19.67
C LYS A 170 12.94 -6.53 20.68
N ASN A 171 12.62 -5.25 20.56
CA ASN A 171 13.15 -4.16 21.40
C ASN A 171 14.69 -4.09 21.38
N GLY A 172 15.28 -4.03 20.18
CA GLY A 172 16.73 -3.88 20.01
C GLY A 172 17.55 -5.17 20.11
N LYS A 173 16.94 -6.30 20.49
CA LYS A 173 17.66 -7.58 20.70
C LYS A 173 18.17 -8.23 19.41
N VAL A 174 17.48 -8.00 18.30
CA VAL A 174 17.88 -8.51 16.99
C VAL A 174 18.17 -7.31 16.12
N LYS A 175 19.38 -7.23 15.57
CA LYS A 175 19.79 -6.17 14.65
C LYS A 175 20.08 -6.78 13.29
N MET A 176 19.72 -6.08 12.22
CA MET A 176 20.04 -6.46 10.85
C MET A 176 20.21 -5.21 10.01
N THR A 177 20.89 -5.35 8.88
CA THR A 177 20.98 -4.31 7.87
C THR A 177 20.18 -4.77 6.67
N LEU A 178 19.33 -3.90 6.13
CA LEU A 178 18.66 -4.10 4.86
C LEU A 178 19.11 -3.05 3.85
N TYR A 179 19.16 -3.45 2.60
CA TYR A 179 19.51 -2.62 1.45
C TYR A 179 18.32 -2.50 0.52
N PHE A 180 18.02 -1.27 0.12
CA PHE A 180 16.92 -0.94 -0.77
C PHE A 180 17.45 -0.19 -2.00
N ASN A 181 17.18 -0.69 -3.20
CA ASN A 181 17.51 0.02 -4.42
C ASN A 181 16.46 1.10 -4.67
N VAL A 182 16.88 2.36 -4.56
CA VAL A 182 16.05 3.57 -4.63
C VAL A 182 16.23 4.33 -5.93
N SER A 183 16.73 3.68 -6.99
CA SER A 183 16.98 4.31 -8.30
C SER A 183 15.77 5.07 -8.85
N ILE A 184 14.57 4.48 -8.71
CA ILE A 184 13.33 5.05 -9.24
C ILE A 184 12.92 6.34 -8.50
N PRO A 185 12.72 6.32 -7.17
CA PRO A 185 12.37 7.55 -6.45
C PRO A 185 13.48 8.62 -6.50
N MET A 186 14.77 8.22 -6.56
CA MET A 186 15.88 9.16 -6.76
C MET A 186 15.82 9.85 -8.13
N ALA A 187 15.65 9.08 -9.22
CA ALA A 187 15.57 9.63 -10.56
C ALA A 187 14.40 10.63 -10.71
N PHE A 188 13.26 10.35 -10.08
CA PHE A 188 12.15 11.31 -10.04
C PHE A 188 12.55 12.61 -9.32
N THR A 189 13.17 12.50 -8.15
CA THR A 189 13.61 13.67 -7.36
C THR A 189 14.59 14.53 -8.15
N GLU A 190 15.57 13.91 -8.80
CA GLU A 190 16.51 14.60 -9.69
C GLU A 190 15.81 15.31 -10.85
N SER A 191 14.78 14.69 -11.45
CA SER A 191 14.03 15.31 -12.54
C SER A 191 13.29 16.58 -12.11
N LYS A 192 12.75 16.59 -10.88
CA LYS A 192 12.06 17.75 -10.31
C LYS A 192 13.01 18.91 -10.03
N LEU A 193 14.14 18.62 -9.37
CA LEU A 193 15.22 19.58 -9.12
C LEU A 193 15.72 20.24 -10.43
N LYS A 194 15.93 19.45 -11.49
CA LYS A 194 16.34 19.97 -12.81
C LYS A 194 15.26 20.83 -13.47
N SER A 195 13.98 20.56 -13.19
CA SER A 195 12.86 21.31 -13.75
C SER A 195 12.52 22.59 -13.00
N GLY A 196 13.23 22.92 -11.91
CA GLY A 196 12.96 24.10 -11.09
C GLY A 196 11.60 24.08 -10.38
N LYS A 197 11.04 22.87 -10.20
CA LYS A 197 9.77 22.62 -9.51
C LYS A 197 10.02 21.82 -8.24
#